data_AF-T1A0C5-F1
#
_entry.id   AF-T1A0C5-F1
#
_cell.length_a   1.000
_cell.length_b   1.000
_cell.length_c   1.000
_cell.angle_alpha   90.00
_cell.angle_beta   90.00
_cell.angle_gamma   90.00
#
_symmetry.space_group_name_H-M   'P 1'
#
loop_
_entity.id
_entity.type
_entity.pdbx_description
1 polymer ?
#
loop_
_entity_poly.entity_id
_entity_poly.type
_entity_poly.pdbx_seq_one_letter_code
_entity_poly.pdbx_strand_id
1 'polypeptide(L)' 'MFGGTSAVAPLWAGLIARINALTGRRAGLVQPALYARESAFRDITRGNNGAYKASAGWDACTGLGSPVGARIAPIPDL' A
#
# COMPACT_ATOMS: atom_id res chain seq x y z
N MET A 1 7.95 11.31 20.25
CA MET A 1 7.63 10.19 19.35
C MET A 1 6.52 10.66 18.43
N PHE A 2 6.82 10.96 17.16
CA PHE A 2 5.80 11.28 16.16
C PHE A 2 5.52 9.99 15.39
N GLY A 3 4.28 9.50 15.46
CA GLY A 3 3.88 8.21 14.87
C GLY A 3 2.37 8.17 14.66
N GLY A 4 1.84 7.00 14.29
CA GLY A 4 0.44 6.81 13.96
C GLY A 4 0.18 6.80 12.45
N THR A 5 -1.02 6.36 12.06
CA THR A 5 -1.44 6.24 10.65
C THR A 5 -1.37 7.57 9.89
N SER A 6 -1.40 8.70 10.60
CA SER A 6 -1.18 10.04 10.05
C SER A 6 0.18 10.20 9.36
N ALA A 7 1.21 9.46 9.78
CA ALA A 7 2.52 9.47 9.10
C ALA A 7 2.51 8.59 7.83
N VAL A 8 1.59 7.63 7.73
CA VAL A 8 1.49 6.70 6.60
C VAL A 8 0.77 7.33 5.41
N ALA A 9 -0.21 8.21 5.66
CA ALA A 9 -0.91 8.94 4.59
C ALA A 9 0.05 9.77 3.68
N PRO A 10 0.94 10.64 4.20
CA PRO A 10 1.88 11.38 3.38
C PRO A 10 2.95 10.48 2.75
N LEU A 11 3.32 9.37 3.39
CA LEU A 11 4.24 8.39 2.81
C LEU A 11 3.68 7.78 1.51
N TRP A 12 2.40 7.37 1.52
CA TRP A 12 1.72 6.89 0.32
C TRP A 12 1.59 7.95 -0.75
N ALA A 13 1.22 9.18 -0.38
CA ALA A 13 1.13 10.29 -1.32
C ALA A 13 2.47 10.53 -2.04
N GLY A 14 3.59 10.52 -1.30
CA GLY A 14 4.93 10.64 -1.88
C GLY A 14 5.32 9.48 -2.80
N LEU A 15 4.97 8.25 -2.44
CA LEU A 15 5.20 7.08 -3.29
C LEU A 15 4.45 7.21 -4.63
N ILE A 16 3.16 7.53 -4.59
CA ILE A 16 2.34 7.71 -5.79
C ILE A 16 2.86 8.87 -6.64
N ALA A 17 3.23 10.00 -6.01
CA ALA A 17 3.81 11.13 -6.73
C ALA A 17 5.11 10.75 -7.46
N ARG A 18 5.98 9.95 -6.84
CA ARG A 18 7.20 9.45 -7.47
C ARG A 18 6.90 8.51 -8.64
N ILE A 19 5.90 7.64 -8.51
CA ILE A 19 5.49 6.74 -9.61
C ILE A 19 4.91 7.54 -10.78
N ASN A 20 4.10 8.56 -10.50
CA ASN A 20 3.57 9.46 -11.53
C ASN A 20 4.71 10.14 -12.31
N ALA A 21 5.73 10.64 -11.61
CA ALA A 21 6.89 11.26 -12.23
C ALA A 21 7.71 10.27 -13.09
N LEU A 22 7.84 9.01 -12.65
CA LEU A 22 8.58 7.98 -13.40
C LEU A 22 7.83 7.48 -14.64
N THR A 23 6.50 7.42 -14.59
CA THR A 23 5.67 6.84 -15.63
C THR A 23 5.10 7.87 -16.60
N GLY A 24 5.17 9.16 -16.25
CA GLY A 24 4.51 10.24 -17.00
C GLY A 24 2.99 10.21 -16.91
N ARG A 25 2.43 9.41 -15.99
CA ARG A 25 0.99 9.20 -15.83
C ARG A 25 0.49 9.81 -14.54
N ARG A 26 -0.79 10.18 -14.52
CA ARG A 26 -1.47 10.60 -13.29
C ARG A 26 -2.17 9.39 -12.71
N ALA A 27 -1.81 9.04 -11.47
CA ALA A 27 -2.53 8.03 -10.75
C ALA A 27 -4.02 8.39 -10.62
N GLY A 28 -4.87 7.40 -10.87
CA GLY A 28 -6.32 7.52 -10.79
C GLY A 28 -6.87 6.91 -9.50
N LEU A 29 -7.95 6.15 -9.62
CA LEU A 29 -8.44 5.32 -8.54
C LEU A 29 -7.53 4.08 -8.41
N VAL A 30 -6.51 4.16 -7.55
CA VAL A 30 -5.46 3.13 -7.43
C VAL A 30 -5.95 1.82 -6.80
N GLN A 31 -7.07 1.83 -6.08
CA GLN A 31 -7.49 0.70 -5.24
C GLN A 31 -7.76 -0.58 -6.06
N PRO A 32 -8.56 -0.59 -7.15
CA PRO A 32 -8.78 -1.80 -7.93
C PRO A 32 -7.47 -2.43 -8.44
N ALA A 33 -6.55 -1.59 -8.92
CA ALA A 33 -5.26 -2.03 -9.46
C ALA A 33 -4.34 -2.63 -8.37
N LEU A 34 -4.33 -2.04 -7.18
CA LEU A 34 -3.55 -2.52 -6.04
C LEU A 34 -4.10 -3.83 -5.47
N TYR A 35 -5.42 -3.93 -5.28
CA TYR A 35 -6.07 -5.12 -4.72
C TYR A 35 -5.99 -6.33 -5.67
N ALA A 36 -5.83 -6.10 -6.97
CA ALA A 36 -5.57 -7.18 -7.92
C ALA A 36 -4.14 -7.77 -7.81
N ARG A 37 -3.22 -7.17 -7.02
CA ARG A 37 -1.80 -7.55 -6.96
C ARG A 37 -1.24 -7.61 -5.54
N GLU A 38 -1.69 -8.57 -4.76
CA GLU A 38 -1.20 -8.83 -3.39
C GLU A 38 0.34 -9.00 -3.33
N SER A 39 0.95 -9.60 -4.36
CA SER A 39 2.41 -9.81 -4.43
C SER A 39 3.24 -8.52 -4.52
N ALA A 40 2.60 -7.36 -4.76
CA ALA A 40 3.24 -6.05 -4.73
C ALA A 40 3.46 -5.52 -3.30
N PHE A 41 3.02 -6.27 -2.30
CA PHE A 41 3.09 -5.89 -0.91
C PHE A 41 3.91 -6.89 -0.09
N ARG A 42 4.45 -6.40 1.03
CA ARG A 42 4.95 -7.23 2.11
C ARG A 42 3.81 -7.46 3.10
N ASP A 43 3.31 -8.67 3.09
CA ASP A 43 2.26 -9.15 3.99
C ASP A 43 2.73 -9.14 5.46
N ILE A 44 1.86 -8.68 6.35
CA ILE A 44 2.08 -8.59 7.79
C ILE A 44 1.13 -9.58 8.47
N THR A 45 1.64 -10.73 8.87
CA THR A 45 0.82 -11.85 9.37
C THR A 45 0.79 -11.98 10.90
N ARG A 46 1.40 -11.03 11.61
CA ARG A 46 1.55 -11.06 13.07
C ARG A 46 1.20 -9.71 13.69
N GLY A 47 0.37 -9.76 14.74
CA GLY A 47 -0.10 -8.59 15.47
C GLY A 47 -1.63 -8.53 15.55
N ASN A 48 -2.15 -7.48 16.16
CA ASN A 48 -3.57 -7.15 16.22
C ASN A 48 -3.73 -5.64 16.44
N ASN A 49 -4.93 -5.12 16.21
CA ASN A 49 -5.30 -3.72 16.51
C ASN A 49 -6.32 -3.62 17.66
N GLY A 50 -6.36 -4.63 18.54
CA GLY A 50 -7.35 -4.77 19.62
C GLY A 50 -8.72 -5.34 19.20
N ALA A 51 -9.15 -5.14 17.95
CA ALA A 51 -10.43 -5.65 17.44
C ALA A 51 -10.27 -6.79 16.43
N TYR A 52 -9.23 -6.73 15.61
CA TYR A 52 -8.91 -7.70 14.56
C TYR A 52 -7.49 -8.24 14.74
N LYS A 53 -7.23 -9.42 14.18
CA LYS A 53 -5.91 -10.05 14.17
C LYS A 53 -5.33 -10.03 12.76
N ALA A 54 -4.03 -9.79 12.65
CA ALA A 54 -3.31 -9.88 11.40
C ALA A 54 -3.25 -11.34 10.91
N SER A 55 -3.32 -11.57 9.61
CA SER A 55 -3.38 -12.90 8.98
C SER A 55 -2.70 -12.91 7.62
N ALA A 56 -2.55 -14.09 7.00
CA ALA A 56 -2.05 -14.17 5.63
C ALA A 56 -3.04 -13.55 4.64
N GLY A 57 -2.54 -12.78 3.69
CA GLY A 57 -3.35 -12.06 2.72
C GLY A 57 -3.93 -10.76 3.27
N TRP A 58 -5.05 -10.30 2.71
CA TRP A 58 -5.69 -9.09 3.21
C TRP A 58 -6.23 -9.27 4.64
N ASP A 59 -5.99 -8.30 5.52
CA ASP A 59 -6.60 -8.25 6.84
C ASP A 59 -7.05 -6.84 7.27
N ALA A 60 -7.93 -6.79 8.28
CA ALA A 60 -8.46 -5.54 8.83
C ALA A 60 -7.48 -4.81 9.77
N CYS A 61 -6.23 -5.28 9.92
CA CYS A 61 -5.18 -4.60 10.66
C CYS A 61 -4.26 -3.79 9.74
N THR A 62 -3.88 -4.35 8.59
CA THR A 62 -2.83 -3.82 7.71
C THR A 62 -3.20 -3.86 6.22
N GLY A 63 -4.39 -4.34 5.87
CA GLY A 63 -4.84 -4.47 4.49
C GLY A 63 -3.97 -5.46 3.73
N LEU A 64 -3.45 -5.04 2.57
CA LEU A 64 -2.50 -5.82 1.78
C LEU A 64 -1.08 -5.83 2.39
N GLY A 65 -0.83 -5.05 3.43
CA GLY A 65 0.47 -4.88 4.06
C GLY A 65 1.26 -3.66 3.56
N SER A 66 2.58 -3.72 3.65
CA SER A 66 3.45 -2.59 3.28
C SER A 66 3.78 -2.59 1.78
N PRO A 67 3.66 -1.45 1.07
CA PRO A 67 3.93 -1.41 -0.36
C PRO A 67 5.40 -1.66 -0.69
N VAL A 68 5.65 -2.49 -1.71
CA VAL A 68 6.97 -2.59 -2.36
C VAL A 68 6.95 -1.71 -3.60
N GLY A 69 7.42 -0.47 -3.49
CA GLY A 69 7.28 0.55 -4.54
C GLY A 69 7.75 0.10 -5.94
N ALA A 70 8.85 -0.67 -6.02
CA ALA A 70 9.36 -1.22 -7.28
C ALA A 70 8.40 -2.22 -7.96
N ARG A 71 7.54 -2.90 -7.18
CA ARG A 71 6.51 -3.80 -7.69
C ARG A 71 5.19 -3.08 -8.02
N ILE A 72 4.98 -1.88 -7.47
CA ILE A 72 3.79 -1.05 -7.74
C ILE A 72 3.99 -0.18 -8.98
N ALA A 73 5.18 0.39 -9.18
CA ALA A 73 5.49 1.26 -10.32
C ALA A 73 5.12 0.69 -11.71
N PRO A 74 5.29 -0.61 -12.01
CA PRO A 74 4.93 -1.16 -13.31
C PRO A 74 3.43 -1.53 -13.47
N ILE A 75 2.57 -1.24 -12.48
CA ILE A 75 1.14 -1.57 -12.58
C ILE A 75 0.48 -0.69 -13.66
N PRO A 76 -0.15 -1.28 -14.70
CA PRO A 76 -0.63 -0.54 -15.87
C PRO A 76 -1.80 0.39 -15.63
N ASP A 77 -2.49 0.30 -14.49
CA ASP A 77 -3.70 1.07 -14.17
C ASP A 77 -3.58 1.79 -12.83
N LEU A 78 -2.34 2.12 -12.44
CA LEU A 78 -2.10 3.02 -11.31
C LEU A 78 -2.58 4.44 -11.65
#